data_AF-A0A4P9XXM5-F1
#
_entry.id   AF-A0A4P9XXM5-F1
#
_cell.length_a   1.000
_cell.length_b   1.000
_cell.length_c   1.000
_cell.angle_alpha   90.00
_cell.angle_beta   90.00
_cell.angle_gamma   90.00
#
_symmetry.space_group_name_H-M   'P 1'
#
loop_
_entity.id
_entity.type
_entity.pdbx_description
1 polymer ?
#
loop_
_entity_poly.entity_id
_entity_poly.type
_entity_poly.pdbx_seq_one_letter_code
_entity_poly.pdbx_strand_id
1 'polypeptide(L)'
;MLSALRVAARTTPARAITAVPSITATLAALRRPGPTASLLRAPLAVTARYASNSALKKGKKEKEHTPLVRLDEHFKTFKPRTPGLRFRRLPRRDHLWKGGPVRALTVAKRNKGGRNNTGRITVRHRGGGHRRRIRLLDWRRAEPGTHEVVRLEYDPGRTAHIALLKSVATEKLSYIVAPDKVAAGDRLVSYMGNKATAAEKASETADIGVMQAISIRPGNCMPLSMVPVGTLVHCIGLHKGGPAQLARAAGTYAQVLQTGLRGYAQLKLSSGEVRRIPVEACATIGTTSNPNHQHRIDGKAGARRWKGWRPTVRGSAMNKVDHPNGGGRGKSKGGHQPKSPWGKLAKGGTTRRIKNPLVVKPRPRR
;
A
#
# COMPACT_ATOMS: atom_id res chain seq x y z
N MET A 1 40.57 6.11 -59.84
CA MET A 1 39.88 6.78 -60.97
C MET A 1 38.60 7.41 -60.45
N LEU A 2 38.42 8.69 -60.75
CA LEU A 2 37.42 9.62 -60.22
C LEU A 2 36.01 9.44 -60.81
N SER A 3 34.99 9.83 -60.03
CA SER A 3 33.73 10.53 -60.41
C SER A 3 32.68 10.22 -59.32
N ALA A 4 32.21 11.06 -58.39
CA ALA A 4 31.86 12.49 -58.30
C ALA A 4 30.48 12.88 -58.86
N LEU A 5 29.51 13.16 -57.96
CA LEU A 5 28.35 14.09 -58.04
C LEU A 5 27.49 13.87 -56.76
N ARG A 6 27.41 14.68 -55.69
CA ARG A 6 27.36 16.13 -55.36
C ARG A 6 25.93 16.72 -55.33
N VAL A 7 25.58 17.32 -54.15
CA VAL A 7 24.66 18.48 -53.88
C VAL A 7 23.14 18.18 -53.78
N ALA A 8 22.30 18.74 -52.88
CA ALA A 8 22.38 19.81 -51.87
C ALA A 8 21.38 19.60 -50.72
N ALA A 9 21.72 20.12 -49.54
CA ALA A 9 20.81 20.50 -48.47
C ALA A 9 20.10 21.83 -48.76
N ARG A 10 18.86 22.00 -48.27
CA ARG A 10 18.27 23.34 -48.05
C ARG A 10 17.52 23.41 -46.72
N THR A 11 17.83 24.50 -46.05
CA THR A 11 17.41 25.00 -44.74
C THR A 11 16.07 25.76 -44.81
N THR A 12 15.52 26.02 -43.63
CA THR A 12 14.29 26.74 -43.22
C THR A 12 14.13 28.17 -43.80
N PRO A 13 12.95 28.82 -43.65
CA PRO A 13 12.68 29.65 -42.46
C PRO A 13 11.20 29.76 -41.99
N ALA A 14 11.06 30.23 -40.74
CA ALA A 14 9.82 30.66 -40.08
C ALA A 14 9.37 32.08 -40.51
N ARG A 15 8.07 32.40 -40.37
CA ARG A 15 7.41 33.74 -40.30
C ARG A 15 5.88 33.50 -40.22
N ALA A 16 5.00 34.36 -39.72
CA ALA A 16 4.98 35.48 -38.79
C ALA A 16 3.47 35.83 -38.59
N ILE A 17 3.20 36.59 -37.54
CA ILE A 17 1.90 37.12 -37.07
C ILE A 17 1.35 38.20 -38.02
N THR A 18 0.02 38.21 -38.24
CA THR A 18 -0.88 39.37 -38.55
C THR A 18 -2.31 38.81 -38.74
N ALA A 19 -3.45 39.50 -38.62
CA ALA A 19 -3.94 40.73 -38.01
C ALA A 19 -5.49 40.68 -38.10
N VAL A 20 -6.17 41.43 -37.23
CA VAL A 20 -7.64 41.58 -37.13
C VAL A 20 -8.19 42.47 -38.26
N PRO A 21 -9.45 42.32 -38.72
CA PRO A 21 -10.18 43.42 -39.36
C PRO A 21 -11.32 43.94 -38.48
N SER A 22 -11.27 45.26 -38.25
CA SER A 22 -12.34 46.12 -37.72
C SER A 22 -13.33 46.48 -38.83
N ILE A 23 -14.62 46.53 -38.50
CA ILE A 23 -15.68 47.02 -39.40
C ILE A 23 -15.99 48.47 -39.06
N THR A 24 -15.95 49.30 -40.10
CA THR A 24 -16.14 50.74 -40.13
C THR A 24 -17.61 51.16 -40.07
N ALA A 25 -17.79 52.38 -39.56
CA ALA A 25 -19.04 53.09 -39.34
C ALA A 25 -19.65 53.67 -40.63
N THR A 26 -20.97 53.86 -40.61
CA THR A 26 -21.72 54.73 -41.54
C THR A 26 -22.36 55.89 -40.76
N LEU A 27 -22.28 57.08 -41.32
CA LEU A 27 -22.60 58.39 -40.74
C LEU A 27 -23.60 59.11 -41.66
N ALA A 28 -24.70 59.64 -41.09
CA ALA A 28 -25.57 60.71 -41.62
C ALA A 28 -26.82 60.80 -40.70
N ALA A 29 -27.42 61.93 -40.33
CA ALA A 29 -27.24 63.33 -40.69
C ALA A 29 -27.86 64.25 -39.61
N LEU A 30 -27.48 65.53 -39.71
CA LEU A 30 -27.80 66.68 -38.87
C LEU A 30 -29.29 67.06 -38.78
N ARG A 31 -29.67 67.62 -37.62
CA ARG A 31 -30.41 68.90 -37.57
C ARG A 31 -30.27 69.60 -36.21
N ARG A 32 -29.76 70.83 -36.21
CA ARG A 32 -29.95 71.85 -35.15
C ARG A 32 -31.02 72.84 -35.62
N PRO A 33 -31.70 73.52 -34.70
CA PRO A 33 -31.43 74.96 -34.57
C PRO A 33 -31.26 75.43 -33.11
N GLY A 34 -30.65 76.60 -32.99
CA GLY A 34 -30.19 77.24 -31.75
C GLY A 34 -31.25 78.06 -30.99
N PRO A 35 -30.83 79.02 -30.14
CA PRO A 35 -31.41 79.24 -28.82
C PRO A 35 -32.23 80.53 -28.65
N THR A 36 -32.94 80.58 -27.52
CA THR A 36 -33.23 81.72 -26.61
C THR A 36 -34.72 81.94 -26.33
N ALA A 37 -35.14 81.75 -25.07
CA ALA A 37 -36.04 82.65 -24.34
C ALA A 37 -36.28 82.16 -22.89
N SER A 38 -35.95 83.07 -21.97
CA SER A 38 -36.61 83.35 -20.68
C SER A 38 -36.74 82.27 -19.60
N LEU A 39 -35.94 82.50 -18.56
CA LEU A 39 -36.17 82.24 -17.14
C LEU A 39 -37.64 82.24 -16.69
N LEU A 40 -38.16 81.07 -16.27
CA LEU A 40 -39.14 80.99 -15.18
C LEU A 40 -38.79 79.80 -14.29
N ARG A 41 -38.52 80.13 -13.03
CA ARG A 41 -38.10 79.27 -11.93
C ARG A 41 -39.33 78.52 -11.39
N ALA A 42 -39.48 77.25 -11.75
CA ALA A 42 -40.47 76.36 -11.13
C ALA A 42 -39.84 75.60 -9.93
N PRO A 43 -40.58 75.41 -8.82
CA PRO A 43 -40.03 74.93 -7.56
C PRO A 43 -39.68 73.43 -7.58
N LEU A 44 -38.62 73.10 -6.87
CA LEU A 44 -38.09 71.74 -6.65
C LEU A 44 -39.15 70.82 -6.02
N ALA A 45 -39.73 69.92 -6.82
CA ALA A 45 -40.44 68.76 -6.29
C ALA A 45 -39.40 67.73 -5.85
N VAL A 46 -39.15 67.65 -4.54
CA VAL A 46 -38.41 66.56 -3.91
C VAL A 46 -39.27 65.30 -4.01
N THR A 47 -39.20 64.60 -5.14
CA THR A 47 -39.70 63.22 -5.21
C THR A 47 -38.63 62.33 -4.61
N ALA A 48 -38.87 61.85 -3.39
CA ALA A 48 -38.09 60.78 -2.79
C ALA A 48 -38.00 59.62 -3.78
N ARG A 49 -36.83 59.44 -4.40
CA ARG A 49 -36.53 58.22 -5.16
C ARG A 49 -36.46 57.12 -4.12
N TYR A 50 -37.55 56.38 -3.96
CA TYR A 50 -37.50 55.09 -3.29
C TYR A 50 -36.37 54.30 -3.96
N ALA A 51 -35.31 54.03 -3.20
CA ALA A 51 -34.28 53.12 -3.62
C ALA A 51 -35.00 51.82 -3.98
N SER A 52 -35.13 51.54 -5.28
CA SER A 52 -35.53 50.23 -5.74
C SER A 52 -34.54 49.28 -5.11
N ASN A 53 -34.99 48.50 -4.14
CA ASN A 53 -34.23 47.38 -3.61
C ASN A 53 -33.98 46.47 -4.81
N SER A 54 -32.89 46.70 -5.53
CA SER A 54 -32.17 45.68 -6.26
C SER A 54 -31.60 44.77 -5.19
N ALA A 55 -32.51 44.01 -4.56
CA ALA A 55 -32.18 42.91 -3.72
C ALA A 55 -31.28 42.05 -4.59
N LEU A 56 -29.97 42.13 -4.32
CA LEU A 56 -29.01 41.13 -4.71
C LEU A 56 -29.71 39.81 -4.44
N LYS A 57 -30.22 39.17 -5.50
CA LYS A 57 -30.64 37.78 -5.44
C LYS A 57 -29.39 37.08 -5.00
N LYS A 58 -29.23 36.88 -3.68
CA LYS A 58 -28.23 35.99 -3.11
C LYS A 58 -28.47 34.70 -3.87
N GLY A 59 -27.58 34.41 -4.83
CA GLY A 59 -27.67 33.19 -5.61
C GLY A 59 -27.91 32.08 -4.60
N LYS A 60 -28.96 31.26 -4.82
CA LYS A 60 -29.19 30.08 -3.99
C LYS A 60 -27.84 29.38 -3.91
N LYS A 61 -27.18 29.40 -2.75
CA LYS A 61 -26.02 28.56 -2.52
C LYS A 61 -26.52 27.15 -2.77
N GLU A 62 -26.13 26.55 -3.89
CA GLU A 62 -26.37 25.14 -4.12
C GLU A 62 -25.85 24.42 -2.87
N LYS A 63 -26.73 23.67 -2.19
CA LYS A 63 -26.33 22.94 -1.00
C LYS A 63 -25.36 21.86 -1.47
N GLU A 64 -24.06 22.11 -1.33
CA GLU A 64 -23.04 21.11 -1.63
C GLU A 64 -23.31 19.85 -0.79
N HIS A 65 -23.80 18.80 -1.44
CA HIS A 65 -24.11 17.55 -0.77
C HIS A 65 -22.82 16.76 -0.55
N THR A 66 -22.41 16.66 0.71
CA THR A 66 -21.28 15.78 1.07
C THR A 66 -21.53 14.33 0.59
N PRO A 67 -20.58 13.73 -0.15
CA PRO A 67 -20.77 12.41 -0.73
C PRO A 67 -20.84 11.33 0.37
N LEU A 68 -21.49 10.21 0.04
CA LEU A 68 -21.64 9.07 0.95
C LEU A 68 -20.29 8.43 1.29
N VAL A 69 -19.45 8.29 0.27
CA VAL A 69 -18.07 7.83 0.37
C VAL A 69 -17.18 9.04 0.20
N ARG A 70 -16.28 9.25 1.16
CA ARG A 70 -15.24 10.26 1.07
C ARG A 70 -13.93 9.54 0.80
N LEU A 71 -13.24 9.95 -0.25
CA LEU A 71 -11.97 9.38 -0.67
C LEU A 71 -10.91 10.43 -0.39
N ASP A 72 -10.05 10.13 0.58
CA ASP A 72 -8.80 10.83 0.78
C ASP A 72 -7.73 10.13 -0.07
N GLU A 73 -6.54 10.72 -0.17
CA GLU A 73 -5.42 10.15 -0.94
C GLU A 73 -5.13 8.68 -0.53
N HIS A 74 -5.12 8.43 0.78
CA HIS A 74 -4.75 7.13 1.36
C HIS A 74 -5.93 6.32 1.91
N PHE A 75 -7.05 6.97 2.23
CA PHE A 75 -8.13 6.34 2.98
C PHE A 75 -9.50 6.57 2.35
N LYS A 76 -10.36 5.58 2.56
CA LYS A 76 -11.80 5.61 2.26
C LYS A 76 -12.56 5.70 3.58
N THR A 77 -13.26 6.82 3.75
CA THR A 77 -14.15 7.09 4.89
C THR A 77 -15.59 7.22 4.41
N PHE A 78 -16.53 7.29 5.34
CA PHE A 78 -17.97 7.24 5.06
C PHE A 78 -18.70 8.36 5.79
N LYS A 79 -19.78 8.85 5.19
CA LYS A 79 -20.73 9.72 5.89
C LYS A 79 -21.30 8.94 7.10
N PRO A 80 -21.25 9.51 8.33
CA PRO A 80 -21.59 8.79 9.55
C PRO A 80 -23.12 8.66 9.73
N ARG A 81 -23.81 7.99 8.80
CA ARG A 81 -25.27 7.74 8.87
C ARG A 81 -25.64 6.73 9.96
N THR A 82 -24.72 5.82 10.29
CA THR A 82 -24.90 4.83 11.36
C THR A 82 -23.70 4.87 12.31
N PRO A 83 -23.87 4.53 13.60
CA PRO A 83 -22.77 4.58 14.57
C PRO A 83 -21.60 3.66 14.18
N GLY A 84 -21.89 2.52 13.55
CA GLY A 84 -20.86 1.59 13.08
C GLY A 84 -20.04 2.08 11.87
N LEU A 85 -20.55 3.08 11.12
CA LEU A 85 -19.81 3.70 10.02
C LEU A 85 -18.97 4.90 10.47
N ARG A 86 -19.33 5.55 11.60
CA ARG A 86 -18.70 6.78 12.09
C ARG A 86 -17.17 6.71 12.15
N PHE A 87 -16.64 5.61 12.68
CA PHE A 87 -15.20 5.41 12.84
C PHE A 87 -14.59 4.48 11.79
N ARG A 88 -15.37 4.04 10.79
CA ARG A 88 -14.88 3.09 9.79
C ARG A 88 -13.93 3.78 8.83
N ARG A 89 -12.67 3.33 8.81
CA ARG A 89 -11.62 3.84 7.92
C ARG A 89 -10.92 2.68 7.22
N LEU A 90 -10.94 2.69 5.89
CA LEU A 90 -10.32 1.64 5.07
C LEU A 90 -9.18 2.23 4.25
N PRO A 91 -8.05 1.53 4.03
CA PRO A 91 -7.07 1.95 3.04
C PRO A 91 -7.69 1.99 1.63
N ARG A 92 -7.27 2.97 0.82
CA ARG A 92 -7.64 3.06 -0.59
C ARG A 92 -7.11 1.85 -1.36
N ARG A 93 -7.91 1.31 -2.29
CA ARG A 93 -7.62 0.04 -2.99
C ARG A 93 -8.08 0.04 -4.44
N ASP A 94 -8.05 1.21 -5.09
CA ASP A 94 -8.67 1.39 -6.40
C ASP A 94 -7.85 0.74 -7.53
N HIS A 95 -6.53 0.66 -7.36
CA HIS A 95 -5.59 -0.05 -8.25
C HIS A 95 -5.72 -1.59 -8.18
N LEU A 96 -6.55 -2.11 -7.28
CA LEU A 96 -6.66 -3.53 -7.03
C LEU A 96 -7.68 -4.17 -7.94
N TRP A 97 -7.37 -5.36 -8.45
CA TRP A 97 -8.27 -6.16 -9.27
C TRP A 97 -9.60 -6.43 -8.56
N LYS A 98 -10.70 -6.18 -9.27
CA LYS A 98 -12.08 -6.32 -8.75
C LYS A 98 -12.64 -7.74 -8.92
N GLY A 99 -12.08 -8.54 -9.83
CA GLY A 99 -12.56 -9.88 -10.16
C GLY A 99 -12.06 -10.99 -9.21
N GLY A 100 -12.33 -12.23 -9.58
CA GLY A 100 -11.87 -13.41 -8.85
C GLY A 100 -10.37 -13.71 -9.07
N PRO A 101 -9.75 -14.51 -8.17
CA PRO A 101 -8.39 -15.01 -8.36
C PRO A 101 -8.35 -16.14 -9.40
N VAL A 102 -7.18 -16.44 -9.94
CA VAL A 102 -6.95 -17.59 -10.81
C VAL A 102 -7.27 -18.88 -10.07
N ARG A 103 -8.24 -19.64 -10.57
CA ARG A 103 -8.82 -20.78 -9.85
C ARG A 103 -7.77 -21.87 -9.58
N ALA A 104 -6.92 -22.17 -10.56
CA ALA A 104 -5.85 -23.17 -10.47
C ALA A 104 -4.86 -22.90 -9.32
N LEU A 105 -4.57 -21.63 -9.03
CA LEU A 105 -3.62 -21.23 -7.97
C LEU A 105 -4.28 -21.04 -6.60
N THR A 106 -5.46 -21.65 -6.40
CA THR A 106 -6.21 -21.51 -5.14
C THR A 106 -6.74 -22.83 -4.61
N VAL A 107 -6.71 -22.97 -3.28
CA VAL A 107 -7.23 -24.14 -2.56
C VAL A 107 -8.31 -23.68 -1.57
N ALA A 108 -9.33 -24.50 -1.32
CA ALA A 108 -10.35 -24.16 -0.33
C ALA A 108 -9.74 -24.10 1.09
N LYS A 109 -10.04 -23.03 1.86
CA LYS A 109 -9.59 -22.95 3.26
C LYS A 109 -10.60 -23.65 4.17
N ARG A 110 -10.26 -24.85 4.66
CA ARG A 110 -11.05 -25.52 5.71
C ARG A 110 -10.82 -24.84 7.06
N ASN A 111 -11.88 -24.29 7.65
CA ASN A 111 -11.81 -23.59 8.94
C ASN A 111 -11.88 -24.59 10.09
N LYS A 112 -10.91 -24.54 11.03
CA LYS A 112 -10.88 -25.40 12.23
C LYS A 112 -11.54 -24.78 13.47
N GLY A 113 -11.89 -23.49 13.43
CA GLY A 113 -12.46 -22.78 14.58
C GLY A 113 -11.55 -22.66 15.81
N GLY A 114 -10.23 -22.86 15.64
CA GLY A 114 -9.26 -22.85 16.75
C GLY A 114 -9.10 -24.20 17.47
N ARG A 115 -9.66 -25.28 16.91
CA ARG A 115 -9.52 -26.64 17.43
C ARG A 115 -8.31 -27.37 16.83
N ASN A 116 -7.71 -28.27 17.61
CA ASN A 116 -6.70 -29.23 17.15
C ASN A 116 -7.36 -30.52 16.61
N ASN A 117 -6.54 -31.55 16.35
CA ASN A 117 -6.99 -32.88 15.93
C ASN A 117 -7.88 -33.60 16.97
N THR A 118 -7.73 -33.32 18.27
CA THR A 118 -8.58 -33.91 19.33
C THR A 118 -9.94 -33.21 19.48
N GLY A 119 -10.23 -32.19 18.67
CA GLY A 119 -11.48 -31.43 18.75
C GLY A 119 -11.53 -30.39 19.88
N ARG A 120 -10.50 -30.32 20.73
CA ARG A 120 -10.41 -29.32 21.82
C ARG A 120 -9.95 -27.96 21.30
N ILE A 121 -10.43 -26.88 21.92
CA ILE A 121 -10.03 -25.51 21.57
C ILE A 121 -8.62 -25.25 22.12
N THR A 122 -7.63 -25.19 21.25
CA THR A 122 -6.24 -24.83 21.62
C THR A 122 -5.94 -23.35 21.38
N VAL A 123 -6.57 -22.76 20.36
CA VAL A 123 -6.45 -21.32 20.05
C VAL A 123 -7.80 -20.64 20.28
N ARG A 124 -7.89 -19.89 21.38
CA ARG A 124 -9.09 -19.11 21.72
C ARG A 124 -9.38 -18.01 20.69
N HIS A 125 -10.62 -17.54 20.70
CA HIS A 125 -11.10 -16.38 19.93
C HIS A 125 -11.12 -16.56 18.39
N ARG A 126 -11.16 -17.79 17.88
CA ARG A 126 -11.26 -18.08 16.44
C ARG A 126 -12.60 -18.73 16.08
N GLY A 127 -13.15 -18.42 14.91
CA GLY A 127 -14.35 -19.07 14.36
C GLY A 127 -15.33 -18.11 13.69
N GLY A 128 -16.25 -18.65 12.88
CA GLY A 128 -17.38 -17.92 12.28
C GLY A 128 -17.02 -16.82 11.27
N GLY A 129 -15.88 -16.93 10.60
CA GLY A 129 -15.47 -15.98 9.56
C GLY A 129 -16.01 -16.35 8.18
N HIS A 130 -15.97 -15.39 7.25
CA HIS A 130 -16.36 -15.61 5.85
C HIS A 130 -15.56 -16.77 5.21
N ARG A 131 -16.20 -17.51 4.29
CA ARG A 131 -15.54 -18.57 3.49
C ARG A 131 -14.37 -17.98 2.71
N ARG A 132 -13.23 -18.69 2.68
CA ARG A 132 -12.00 -18.21 2.02
C ARG A 132 -11.37 -19.31 1.19
N ARG A 133 -10.54 -18.87 0.24
CA ARG A 133 -9.60 -19.70 -0.49
C ARG A 133 -8.18 -19.28 -0.12
N ILE A 134 -7.31 -20.25 0.08
CA ILE A 134 -5.87 -20.07 0.22
C ILE A 134 -5.32 -19.85 -1.18
N ARG A 135 -4.50 -18.81 -1.37
CA ARG A 135 -3.75 -18.61 -2.61
C ARG A 135 -2.37 -19.20 -2.45
N LEU A 136 -1.99 -20.05 -3.40
CA LEU A 136 -0.68 -20.68 -3.46
C LEU A 136 0.30 -19.64 -3.99
N LEU A 137 1.19 -19.17 -3.11
CA LEU A 137 2.21 -18.19 -3.44
C LEU A 137 3.55 -18.88 -3.64
N ASP A 138 4.31 -18.37 -4.59
CA ASP A 138 5.71 -18.72 -4.74
C ASP A 138 6.55 -17.90 -3.73
N TRP A 139 7.08 -18.60 -2.73
CA TRP A 139 7.97 -18.03 -1.72
C TRP A 139 9.45 -18.25 -2.04
N ARG A 140 9.77 -19.08 -3.04
CA ARG A 140 11.14 -19.42 -3.40
C ARG A 140 11.65 -18.58 -4.56
N ARG A 141 10.75 -18.15 -5.47
CA ARG A 141 11.10 -17.41 -6.69
C ARG A 141 12.17 -18.17 -7.51
N ALA A 142 12.04 -19.49 -7.58
CA ALA A 142 13.09 -20.34 -8.14
C ALA A 142 13.21 -20.24 -9.66
N GLU A 143 12.12 -19.94 -10.36
CA GLU A 143 12.10 -19.80 -11.81
C GLU A 143 12.88 -18.53 -12.23
N PRO A 144 13.99 -18.67 -12.98
CA PRO A 144 14.76 -17.53 -13.45
C PRO A 144 14.02 -16.77 -14.56
N GLY A 145 14.56 -15.61 -14.94
CA GLY A 145 14.06 -14.82 -16.05
C GLY A 145 13.08 -13.72 -15.65
N THR A 146 12.50 -13.11 -16.67
CA THR A 146 11.61 -11.95 -16.53
C THR A 146 10.16 -12.40 -16.41
N HIS A 147 9.46 -11.80 -15.46
CA HIS A 147 8.06 -12.05 -15.14
C HIS A 147 7.28 -10.74 -15.24
N GLU A 148 6.19 -10.73 -15.98
CA GLU A 148 5.32 -9.57 -16.11
C GLU A 148 4.23 -9.58 -15.04
N VAL A 149 4.00 -8.44 -14.39
CA VAL A 149 2.93 -8.26 -13.41
C VAL A 149 1.61 -8.05 -14.13
N VAL A 150 0.79 -9.09 -14.23
CA VAL A 150 -0.51 -9.02 -14.90
C VAL A 150 -1.48 -8.13 -14.12
N ARG A 151 -1.55 -8.31 -12.80
CA ARG A 151 -2.46 -7.57 -11.92
C ARG A 151 -2.13 -7.73 -10.44
N LEU A 152 -2.61 -6.79 -9.65
CA LEU A 152 -2.57 -6.85 -8.19
C LEU A 152 -3.93 -7.30 -7.64
N GLU A 153 -3.94 -8.23 -6.69
CA GLU A 153 -5.16 -8.77 -6.11
C GLU A 153 -5.24 -8.64 -4.58
N TYR A 154 -6.47 -8.58 -4.08
CA TYR A 154 -6.76 -8.71 -2.65
C TYR A 154 -6.61 -10.17 -2.20
N ASP A 155 -5.87 -10.39 -1.10
CA ASP A 155 -5.92 -11.67 -0.39
C ASP A 155 -6.54 -11.56 1.02
N PRO A 156 -7.68 -12.23 1.32
CA PRO A 156 -8.23 -12.36 2.66
C PRO A 156 -7.39 -13.23 3.63
N GLY A 157 -6.38 -13.96 3.15
CA GLY A 157 -5.49 -14.79 3.96
C GLY A 157 -4.32 -14.05 4.60
N ARG A 158 -3.98 -12.85 4.13
CA ARG A 158 -2.84 -12.04 4.57
C ARG A 158 -3.18 -10.55 4.61
N THR A 159 -2.24 -9.73 5.06
CA THR A 159 -2.42 -8.27 5.14
C THR A 159 -1.94 -7.55 3.89
N ALA A 160 -0.82 -8.02 3.30
CA ALA A 160 -0.24 -7.50 2.07
C ALA A 160 -1.10 -7.80 0.84
N HIS A 161 -0.91 -7.03 -0.23
CA HIS A 161 -1.44 -7.37 -1.55
C HIS A 161 -0.58 -8.46 -2.19
N ILE A 162 -1.11 -9.06 -3.26
CA ILE A 162 -0.38 -10.03 -4.06
C ILE A 162 -0.37 -9.61 -5.51
N ALA A 163 0.70 -9.97 -6.20
CA ALA A 163 0.82 -9.77 -7.63
C ALA A 163 0.67 -11.13 -8.32
N LEU A 164 -0.15 -11.16 -9.37
CA LEU A 164 -0.17 -12.25 -10.33
C LEU A 164 0.92 -11.97 -11.36
N LEU A 165 1.86 -12.89 -11.50
CA LEU A 165 2.93 -12.85 -12.47
C LEU A 165 2.66 -13.82 -13.61
N LYS A 166 3.08 -13.44 -14.82
CA LYS A 166 3.22 -14.32 -15.98
C LYS A 166 4.70 -14.38 -16.34
N SER A 167 5.28 -15.59 -16.36
CA SER A 167 6.63 -15.80 -16.87
C SER A 167 6.67 -15.52 -18.36
N VAL A 168 7.64 -14.72 -18.83
CA VAL A 168 7.75 -14.40 -20.27
C VAL A 168 8.20 -15.63 -21.07
N ALA A 169 9.04 -16.48 -20.49
CA ALA A 169 9.60 -17.65 -21.16
C ALA A 169 8.64 -18.86 -21.16
N THR A 170 7.98 -19.14 -20.03
CA THR A 170 7.16 -20.36 -19.86
C THR A 170 5.66 -20.09 -19.88
N GLU A 171 5.25 -18.82 -19.94
CA GLU A 171 3.86 -18.35 -19.77
C GLU A 171 3.18 -18.76 -18.46
N LYS A 172 3.93 -19.37 -17.54
CA LYS A 172 3.40 -19.88 -16.29
C LYS A 172 2.95 -18.74 -15.38
N LEU A 173 1.76 -18.91 -14.82
CA LEU A 173 1.20 -17.99 -13.85
C LEU A 173 1.64 -18.33 -12.43
N SER A 174 2.08 -17.34 -11.67
CA SER A 174 2.45 -17.51 -10.26
C SER A 174 1.98 -16.32 -9.43
N TYR A 175 1.67 -16.55 -8.15
CA TYR A 175 1.39 -15.46 -7.21
C TYR A 175 2.61 -15.17 -6.36
N ILE A 176 2.92 -13.89 -6.18
CA ILE A 176 3.92 -13.42 -5.22
C ILE A 176 3.29 -12.42 -4.24
N VAL A 177 3.99 -12.11 -3.15
CA VAL A 177 3.65 -10.93 -2.35
C VAL A 177 3.97 -9.70 -3.18
N ALA A 178 3.00 -8.78 -3.31
CA ALA A 178 3.23 -7.55 -4.04
C ALA A 178 4.19 -6.65 -3.24
N PRO A 179 5.30 -6.21 -3.86
CA PRO A 179 6.12 -5.14 -3.33
C PRO A 179 5.34 -3.82 -3.34
N ASP A 180 5.74 -2.87 -2.52
CA ASP A 180 5.23 -1.52 -2.58
C ASP A 180 5.68 -0.83 -3.88
N LYS A 181 4.83 0.04 -4.43
CA LYS A 181 5.05 0.78 -5.69
C LYS A 181 5.08 -0.04 -6.99
N VAL A 182 4.97 -1.36 -6.94
CA VAL A 182 4.79 -2.18 -8.16
C VAL A 182 3.37 -2.02 -8.66
N ALA A 183 3.20 -1.81 -9.96
CA ALA A 183 1.94 -1.70 -10.67
C ALA A 183 1.73 -2.87 -11.65
N ALA A 184 0.55 -2.95 -12.24
CA ALA A 184 0.31 -3.87 -13.36
C ALA A 184 1.07 -3.39 -14.61
N GLY A 185 1.66 -4.31 -15.36
CA GLY A 185 2.53 -4.05 -16.51
C GLY A 185 4.03 -4.05 -16.17
N ASP A 186 4.39 -3.96 -14.89
CA ASP A 186 5.81 -3.96 -14.49
C ASP A 186 6.48 -5.30 -14.76
N ARG A 187 7.76 -5.27 -15.11
CA ARG A 187 8.59 -6.45 -15.32
C ARG A 187 9.51 -6.69 -14.12
N LEU A 188 9.37 -7.85 -13.49
CA LEU A 188 10.16 -8.27 -12.33
C LEU A 188 11.05 -9.46 -12.70
N VAL A 189 12.28 -9.48 -12.19
CA VAL A 189 13.24 -10.55 -12.47
C VAL A 189 13.51 -11.36 -11.20
N SER A 190 13.75 -12.66 -11.37
CA SER A 190 14.33 -13.49 -10.31
C SER A 190 15.75 -13.94 -10.68
N TYR A 191 16.69 -13.65 -9.79
CA TYR A 191 18.10 -14.00 -9.88
C TYR A 191 18.47 -15.19 -8.99
N MET A 192 17.49 -15.94 -8.48
CA MET A 192 17.74 -17.12 -7.62
C MET A 192 18.19 -18.36 -8.41
N GLY A 193 17.66 -18.57 -9.63
CA GLY A 193 17.90 -19.77 -10.44
C GLY A 193 19.23 -19.78 -11.20
N ASN A 194 19.62 -18.63 -11.77
CA ASN A 194 20.87 -18.49 -12.52
C ASN A 194 21.77 -17.45 -11.86
N LYS A 195 22.66 -17.90 -10.97
CA LYS A 195 23.74 -17.05 -10.43
C LYS A 195 24.72 -16.62 -11.53
N ALA A 196 24.93 -17.47 -12.54
CA ALA A 196 25.88 -17.29 -13.63
C ALA A 196 25.41 -16.27 -14.68
N THR A 197 24.18 -16.34 -15.20
CA THR A 197 23.72 -15.38 -16.25
C THR A 197 23.63 -13.93 -15.78
N ALA A 198 23.49 -13.70 -14.47
CA ALA A 198 23.57 -12.35 -13.90
C ALA A 198 25.02 -11.83 -13.85
N ALA A 199 25.98 -12.73 -13.63
CA ALA A 199 27.41 -12.44 -13.67
C ALA A 199 27.95 -12.33 -15.10
N GLU A 200 27.44 -13.13 -16.04
CA GLU A 200 27.78 -13.10 -17.47
C GLU A 200 27.25 -11.83 -18.15
N LYS A 201 26.00 -11.43 -17.86
CA LYS A 201 25.51 -10.09 -18.26
C LYS A 201 26.25 -8.95 -17.55
N ALA A 202 26.81 -9.21 -16.37
CA ALA A 202 27.67 -8.26 -15.67
C ALA A 202 29.09 -8.17 -16.25
N SER A 203 29.59 -9.20 -16.94
CA SER A 203 30.87 -9.17 -17.65
C SER A 203 30.78 -8.52 -19.03
N GLU A 204 29.62 -8.61 -19.70
CA GLU A 204 29.42 -8.00 -21.05
C GLU A 204 29.21 -6.49 -21.00
N THR A 205 28.82 -5.93 -19.85
CA THR A 205 28.61 -4.47 -19.69
C THR A 205 29.63 -3.96 -18.68
N ALA A 206 30.65 -3.25 -19.17
CA ALA A 206 31.89 -2.92 -18.44
C ALA A 206 31.71 -2.14 -17.12
N ASP A 207 30.52 -1.65 -16.79
CA ASP A 207 30.24 -0.91 -15.57
C ASP A 207 29.47 -1.76 -14.54
N ILE A 208 30.20 -2.29 -13.56
CA ILE A 208 29.65 -3.02 -12.39
C ILE A 208 28.51 -2.20 -11.71
N GLY A 209 28.61 -0.87 -11.71
CA GLY A 209 27.61 0.03 -11.12
C GLY A 209 26.28 0.09 -11.87
N VAL A 210 26.29 0.05 -13.21
CA VAL A 210 25.07 0.13 -14.03
C VAL A 210 24.24 -1.15 -13.92
N MET A 211 24.92 -2.31 -13.89
CA MET A 211 24.26 -3.61 -13.72
C MET A 211 23.68 -3.78 -12.31
N GLN A 212 24.38 -3.30 -11.28
CA GLN A 212 23.83 -3.23 -9.93
C GLN A 212 22.57 -2.36 -9.91
N ALA A 213 22.56 -1.19 -10.54
CA ALA A 213 21.39 -0.32 -10.57
C ALA A 213 20.14 -0.98 -11.21
N ILE A 214 20.31 -1.75 -12.29
CA ILE A 214 19.20 -2.49 -12.93
C ILE A 214 18.67 -3.60 -12.01
N SER A 215 19.56 -4.29 -11.30
CA SER A 215 19.17 -5.36 -10.38
C SER A 215 18.40 -4.83 -9.15
N ILE A 216 18.67 -3.59 -8.70
CA ILE A 216 18.11 -2.98 -7.47
C ILE A 216 16.68 -2.44 -7.63
N ARG A 217 15.97 -2.80 -8.70
CA ARG A 217 14.56 -2.40 -8.85
C ARG A 217 13.66 -3.09 -7.82
N PRO A 218 12.67 -2.38 -7.25
CA PRO A 218 11.74 -2.96 -6.27
C PRO A 218 10.97 -4.12 -6.91
N GLY A 219 10.87 -5.23 -6.19
CA GLY A 219 10.20 -6.46 -6.64
C GLY A 219 11.09 -7.50 -7.30
N ASN A 220 12.32 -7.16 -7.67
CA ASN A 220 13.30 -8.16 -8.07
C ASN A 220 13.70 -9.02 -6.88
N CYS A 221 13.85 -10.32 -7.12
CA CYS A 221 14.28 -11.28 -6.09
C CYS A 221 15.69 -11.78 -6.41
N MET A 222 16.57 -11.80 -5.42
CA MET A 222 17.97 -12.20 -5.56
C MET A 222 18.51 -12.76 -4.23
N PRO A 223 19.65 -13.47 -4.24
CA PRO A 223 20.33 -13.85 -3.01
C PRO A 223 20.90 -12.61 -2.29
N LEU A 224 20.99 -12.67 -0.97
CA LEU A 224 21.53 -11.57 -0.16
C LEU A 224 22.98 -11.19 -0.52
N SER A 225 23.78 -12.09 -1.10
CA SER A 225 25.12 -11.77 -1.63
C SER A 225 25.12 -10.63 -2.64
N MET A 226 24.08 -10.58 -3.47
CA MET A 226 23.98 -9.63 -4.57
C MET A 226 23.36 -8.30 -4.12
N VAL A 227 22.69 -8.30 -2.97
CA VAL A 227 21.99 -7.12 -2.46
C VAL A 227 22.99 -6.14 -1.84
N PRO A 228 23.01 -4.86 -2.28
CA PRO A 228 23.89 -3.87 -1.68
C PRO A 228 23.49 -3.58 -0.24
N VAL A 229 24.51 -3.24 0.55
CA VAL A 229 24.32 -2.78 1.93
C VAL A 229 23.47 -1.51 1.95
N GLY A 230 22.63 -1.37 2.97
CA GLY A 230 21.74 -0.23 3.16
C GLY A 230 20.37 -0.37 2.48
N THR A 231 20.22 -1.26 1.49
CA THR A 231 18.95 -1.45 0.79
C THR A 231 17.86 -2.07 1.67
N LEU A 232 16.61 -1.75 1.31
CA LEU A 232 15.43 -2.31 1.95
C LEU A 232 15.00 -3.57 1.20
N VAL A 233 14.76 -4.64 1.95
CA VAL A 233 14.33 -5.94 1.43
C VAL A 233 13.13 -6.50 2.21
N HIS A 234 12.33 -7.31 1.55
CA HIS A 234 11.20 -8.04 2.12
C HIS A 234 11.17 -9.47 1.59
N CYS A 235 10.28 -10.32 2.12
CA CYS A 235 10.21 -11.75 1.78
C CYS A 235 11.58 -12.46 1.86
N ILE A 236 12.13 -12.52 3.07
CA ILE A 236 13.51 -12.99 3.29
C ILE A 236 13.50 -14.45 3.75
N GLY A 237 14.35 -15.28 3.12
CA GLY A 237 14.59 -16.66 3.50
C GLY A 237 15.37 -16.80 4.80
N LEU A 238 15.14 -17.90 5.53
CA LEU A 238 15.89 -18.20 6.77
C LEU A 238 17.04 -19.18 6.54
N HIS A 239 16.92 -20.02 5.52
CA HIS A 239 17.89 -21.05 5.16
C HIS A 239 18.35 -20.83 3.72
N LYS A 240 19.54 -21.35 3.36
CA LYS A 240 20.05 -21.38 1.99
C LYS A 240 19.02 -22.05 1.07
N GLY A 241 18.62 -21.38 -0.01
CA GLY A 241 17.63 -21.90 -0.98
C GLY A 241 16.23 -22.18 -0.41
N GLY A 242 15.97 -21.82 0.85
CA GLY A 242 14.68 -22.00 1.50
C GLY A 242 13.65 -20.95 1.04
N PRO A 243 12.35 -21.18 1.32
CA PRO A 243 11.32 -20.19 1.03
C PRO A 243 11.45 -18.96 1.94
N ALA A 244 10.93 -17.84 1.47
CA ALA A 244 10.78 -16.62 2.24
C ALA A 244 9.88 -16.82 3.48
N GLN A 245 10.38 -16.42 4.66
CA GLN A 245 9.69 -16.55 5.94
C GLN A 245 9.52 -15.22 6.66
N LEU A 246 10.50 -14.32 6.55
CA LEU A 246 10.56 -13.04 7.26
C LEU A 246 10.04 -11.88 6.39
N ALA A 247 9.58 -10.80 7.05
CA ALA A 247 9.10 -9.56 6.40
C ALA A 247 8.07 -9.80 5.27
N ARG A 248 6.96 -10.49 5.59
CA ARG A 248 5.87 -10.83 4.65
C ARG A 248 4.57 -10.06 4.88
N ALA A 249 4.49 -9.32 5.98
CA ALA A 249 3.29 -8.60 6.36
C ALA A 249 3.26 -7.23 5.67
N ALA A 250 2.06 -6.69 5.48
CA ALA A 250 1.85 -5.39 4.88
C ALA A 250 2.75 -4.30 5.49
N GLY A 251 3.43 -3.52 4.64
CA GLY A 251 4.35 -2.45 5.07
C GLY A 251 5.63 -2.91 5.77
N THR A 252 5.88 -4.22 5.90
CA THR A 252 7.10 -4.70 6.55
C THR A 252 8.27 -4.77 5.59
N TYR A 253 9.46 -4.57 6.14
CA TYR A 253 10.74 -4.64 5.47
C TYR A 253 11.83 -5.03 6.48
N ALA A 254 13.02 -5.28 5.97
CA ALA A 254 14.27 -5.34 6.70
C ALA A 254 15.33 -4.54 5.94
N GLN A 255 16.38 -4.14 6.63
CA GLN A 255 17.49 -3.42 6.02
C GLN A 255 18.75 -4.28 6.07
N VAL A 256 19.46 -4.35 4.94
CA VAL A 256 20.78 -4.99 4.86
C VAL A 256 21.80 -4.10 5.55
N LEU A 257 22.41 -4.58 6.65
CA LEU A 257 23.45 -3.83 7.37
C LEU A 257 24.85 -4.22 6.92
N GLN A 258 25.04 -5.52 6.68
CA GLN A 258 26.32 -6.07 6.27
C GLN A 258 26.07 -7.29 5.41
N THR A 259 26.75 -7.38 4.28
CA THR A 259 26.76 -8.55 3.41
C THR A 259 28.20 -9.04 3.31
N GLY A 260 28.44 -10.30 3.63
CA GLY A 260 29.73 -10.97 3.35
C GLY A 260 29.66 -11.72 2.02
N LEU A 261 30.82 -11.98 1.39
CA LEU A 261 30.89 -12.82 0.18
C LEU A 261 30.43 -14.27 0.44
N ARG A 262 30.73 -14.80 1.63
CA ARG A 262 30.38 -16.15 2.09
C ARG A 262 29.91 -16.10 3.55
N GLY A 263 29.13 -17.08 3.96
CA GLY A 263 28.62 -17.20 5.33
C GLY A 263 27.28 -16.51 5.55
N TYR A 264 27.27 -15.46 6.39
CA TYR A 264 26.04 -14.79 6.86
C TYR A 264 26.03 -13.29 6.52
N ALA A 265 24.88 -12.80 6.07
CA ALA A 265 24.54 -11.39 6.04
C ALA A 265 23.86 -10.98 7.35
N GLN A 266 24.04 -9.73 7.76
CA GLN A 266 23.36 -9.14 8.91
C GLN A 266 22.20 -8.26 8.44
N LEU A 267 21.00 -8.59 8.91
CA LEU A 267 19.78 -7.89 8.56
C LEU A 267 19.13 -7.28 9.80
N LYS A 268 18.74 -6.01 9.72
CA LYS A 268 17.90 -5.35 10.71
C LYS A 268 16.43 -5.57 10.34
N LEU A 269 15.75 -6.41 11.11
CA LEU A 269 14.35 -6.73 10.90
C LEU A 269 13.43 -5.58 11.34
N SER A 270 12.18 -5.58 10.87
CA SER A 270 11.13 -4.63 11.32
C SER A 270 10.87 -4.64 12.85
N SER A 271 11.29 -5.68 13.57
CA SER A 271 11.26 -5.72 15.04
C SER A 271 12.38 -4.87 15.70
N GLY A 272 13.35 -4.39 14.93
CA GLY A 272 14.58 -3.76 15.41
C GLY A 272 15.69 -4.76 15.79
N GLU A 273 15.45 -6.07 15.69
CA GLU A 273 16.45 -7.12 15.91
C GLU A 273 17.44 -7.17 14.73
N VAL A 274 18.75 -7.27 15.02
CA VAL A 274 19.77 -7.56 14.01
C VAL A 274 20.11 -9.04 14.06
N ARG A 275 19.92 -9.71 12.93
CA ARG A 275 20.04 -11.17 12.83
C ARG A 275 20.94 -11.58 11.67
N ARG A 276 21.77 -12.61 11.91
CA ARG A 276 22.54 -13.34 10.89
C ARG A 276 21.63 -14.24 10.06
N ILE A 277 21.68 -14.09 8.75
CA ILE A 277 20.93 -14.87 7.76
C ILE A 277 21.92 -15.34 6.68
N PRO A 278 21.84 -16.58 6.19
CA PRO A 278 22.75 -17.06 5.15
C PRO A 278 22.75 -16.14 3.93
N VAL A 279 23.93 -15.86 3.38
CA VAL A 279 24.11 -14.95 2.23
C VAL A 279 23.35 -15.44 0.97
N GLU A 280 23.13 -16.74 0.85
CA GLU A 280 22.41 -17.35 -0.27
C GLU A 280 20.89 -17.46 -0.04
N ALA A 281 20.37 -16.89 1.04
CA ALA A 281 18.93 -16.82 1.26
C ALA A 281 18.29 -15.85 0.27
N CYS A 282 17.07 -16.17 -0.18
CA CYS A 282 16.31 -15.29 -1.05
C CYS A 282 15.89 -14.01 -0.32
N ALA A 283 15.91 -12.89 -1.03
CA ALA A 283 15.35 -11.62 -0.60
C ALA A 283 14.75 -10.91 -1.80
N THR A 284 13.65 -10.17 -1.58
CA THR A 284 13.03 -9.33 -2.61
C THR A 284 13.27 -7.87 -2.28
N ILE A 285 13.68 -7.07 -3.25
CA ILE A 285 14.00 -5.66 -3.02
C ILE A 285 12.73 -4.85 -2.81
N GLY A 286 12.82 -3.87 -1.91
CA GLY A 286 11.74 -2.96 -1.55
C GLY A 286 11.02 -3.39 -0.28
N THR A 287 9.89 -2.74 -0.02
CA THR A 287 9.02 -3.00 1.13
C THR A 287 7.79 -3.79 0.69
N THR A 288 7.10 -4.41 1.64
CA THR A 288 5.84 -5.11 1.32
C THR A 288 4.71 -4.10 1.09
N SER A 289 3.86 -4.33 0.08
CA SER A 289 2.68 -3.51 -0.22
C SER A 289 1.72 -3.29 0.96
N ASN A 290 0.81 -2.33 0.79
CA ASN A 290 -0.25 -1.96 1.74
C ASN A 290 0.26 -1.40 3.10
N PRO A 291 1.19 -0.43 3.13
CA PRO A 291 1.69 0.13 4.39
C PRO A 291 0.58 0.72 5.27
N ASN A 292 -0.46 1.30 4.65
CA ASN A 292 -1.61 1.88 5.34
C ASN A 292 -2.53 0.87 6.04
N HIS A 293 -2.25 -0.44 5.94
CA HIS A 293 -3.02 -1.48 6.62
C HIS A 293 -3.12 -1.26 8.14
N GLN A 294 -2.05 -0.78 8.78
CA GLN A 294 -2.01 -0.54 10.22
C GLN A 294 -2.98 0.56 10.69
N HIS A 295 -3.31 1.50 9.81
CA HIS A 295 -4.20 2.63 10.10
C HIS A 295 -5.68 2.30 9.86
N ARG A 296 -5.99 1.08 9.41
CA ARG A 296 -7.37 0.62 9.17
C ARG A 296 -8.16 0.54 10.48
N ILE A 297 -9.40 1.04 10.45
CA ILE A 297 -10.37 0.91 11.55
C ILE A 297 -11.62 0.19 11.03
N ASP A 298 -11.97 -0.93 11.67
CA ASP A 298 -13.11 -1.76 11.23
C ASP A 298 -14.49 -1.16 11.59
N GLY A 299 -14.54 -0.22 12.53
CA GLY A 299 -15.73 0.56 12.92
C GLY A 299 -16.77 -0.17 13.78
N LYS A 300 -16.95 -1.48 13.60
CA LYS A 300 -17.95 -2.28 14.35
C LYS A 300 -17.47 -3.70 14.69
N ALA A 301 -18.04 -4.28 15.76
CA ALA A 301 -17.74 -5.64 16.19
C ALA A 301 -18.01 -6.70 15.10
N GLY A 302 -19.10 -6.55 14.34
CA GLY A 302 -19.47 -7.47 13.26
C GLY A 302 -18.39 -7.62 12.18
N ALA A 303 -17.65 -6.55 11.85
CA ALA A 303 -16.56 -6.62 10.88
C ALA A 303 -15.40 -7.50 11.38
N ARG A 304 -15.13 -7.51 12.69
CA ARG A 304 -14.16 -8.40 13.32
C ARG A 304 -14.66 -9.85 13.33
N ARG A 305 -15.97 -10.08 13.50
CA ARG A 305 -16.59 -11.42 13.37
C ARG A 305 -16.42 -11.99 11.97
N TRP A 306 -16.67 -11.21 10.91
CA TRP A 306 -16.46 -11.63 9.52
C TRP A 306 -15.00 -12.02 9.23
N LYS A 307 -14.05 -11.42 9.94
CA LYS A 307 -12.64 -11.80 9.88
C LYS A 307 -12.32 -13.14 10.55
N GLY A 308 -13.27 -13.76 11.26
CA GLY A 308 -13.13 -15.03 11.96
C GLY A 308 -12.59 -14.89 13.38
N TRP A 309 -12.73 -13.71 13.99
CA TRP A 309 -12.37 -13.45 15.37
C TRP A 309 -13.63 -13.44 16.25
N ARG A 310 -13.66 -14.29 17.28
CA ARG A 310 -14.69 -14.30 18.33
C ARG A 310 -14.34 -13.27 19.42
N PRO A 311 -15.29 -12.85 20.26
CA PRO A 311 -15.02 -11.95 21.38
C PRO A 311 -13.95 -12.51 22.34
N THR A 312 -13.23 -11.61 23.00
CA THR A 312 -12.26 -11.94 24.04
C THR A 312 -12.83 -11.49 25.38
N VAL A 313 -13.08 -12.45 26.27
CA VAL A 313 -13.50 -12.18 27.65
C VAL A 313 -12.25 -11.87 28.47
N ARG A 314 -12.30 -10.79 29.26
CA ARG A 314 -11.19 -10.38 30.14
C ARG A 314 -11.13 -11.32 31.34
N GLY A 315 -9.93 -11.66 31.80
CA GLY A 315 -9.74 -12.51 32.98
C GLY A 315 -10.36 -11.94 34.26
N SER A 316 -10.40 -10.62 34.40
CA SER A 316 -11.04 -9.94 35.55
C SER A 316 -12.57 -9.98 35.54
N ALA A 317 -13.17 -10.48 34.46
CA ALA A 317 -14.62 -10.67 34.37
C ALA A 317 -15.01 -12.15 34.59
N MET A 318 -14.05 -12.98 34.99
CA MET A 318 -14.24 -14.41 35.21
C MET A 318 -14.16 -14.73 36.71
N ASN A 319 -14.53 -15.96 37.07
CA ASN A 319 -14.36 -16.48 38.42
C ASN A 319 -12.90 -16.91 38.65
N LYS A 320 -12.56 -17.13 39.93
CA LYS A 320 -11.19 -17.50 40.33
C LYS A 320 -10.73 -18.83 39.70
N VAL A 321 -11.65 -19.76 39.52
CA VAL A 321 -11.41 -21.07 38.87
C VAL A 321 -10.99 -20.95 37.41
N ASP A 322 -11.51 -19.96 36.68
CA ASP A 322 -11.28 -19.82 35.24
C ASP A 322 -10.00 -19.03 34.90
N HIS A 323 -9.63 -18.08 35.78
CA HIS A 323 -8.54 -17.16 35.51
C HIS A 323 -7.88 -16.66 36.81
N PRO A 324 -6.54 -16.54 36.85
CA PRO A 324 -5.83 -16.03 38.04
C PRO A 324 -6.31 -14.65 38.53
N ASN A 325 -6.64 -13.76 37.59
CA ASN A 325 -7.17 -12.41 37.85
C ASN A 325 -8.69 -12.37 38.12
N GLY A 326 -9.38 -13.51 38.16
CA GLY A 326 -10.81 -13.59 38.39
C GLY A 326 -11.18 -13.56 39.88
N GLY A 327 -12.46 -13.36 40.16
CA GLY A 327 -13.03 -13.28 41.52
C GLY A 327 -12.94 -11.90 42.18
N GLY A 328 -13.29 -11.87 43.47
CA GLY A 328 -13.43 -10.64 44.27
C GLY A 328 -14.83 -10.02 44.15
N ARG A 329 -15.21 -9.19 45.13
CA ARG A 329 -16.45 -8.39 45.08
C ARG A 329 -16.21 -7.15 44.21
N GLY A 330 -17.13 -6.85 43.30
CA GLY A 330 -17.01 -5.73 42.37
C GLY A 330 -15.87 -5.89 41.34
N LYS A 331 -15.48 -4.79 40.70
CA LYS A 331 -14.41 -4.79 39.68
C LYS A 331 -13.04 -4.66 40.35
N SER A 332 -12.45 -5.80 40.74
CA SER A 332 -11.10 -5.84 41.32
C SER A 332 -10.09 -6.50 40.38
N LYS A 333 -8.80 -6.22 40.61
CA LYS A 333 -7.67 -6.94 40.00
C LYS A 333 -7.14 -8.05 40.92
N GLY A 334 -7.70 -8.18 42.13
CA GLY A 334 -7.33 -9.21 43.12
C GLY A 334 -5.87 -9.15 43.57
N GLY A 335 -5.19 -8.00 43.46
CA GLY A 335 -3.78 -7.84 43.84
C GLY A 335 -2.76 -8.64 43.03
N HIS A 336 -3.18 -9.34 41.97
CA HIS A 336 -2.28 -10.19 41.21
C HIS A 336 -1.55 -9.45 40.08
N GLN A 337 -0.29 -9.83 39.86
CA GLN A 337 0.42 -9.45 38.64
C GLN A 337 -0.36 -9.94 37.40
N PRO A 338 -0.40 -9.19 36.28
CA PRO A 338 -1.14 -9.60 35.10
C PRO A 338 -0.64 -10.92 34.53
N LYS A 339 -1.46 -11.98 34.61
CA LYS A 339 -1.17 -13.32 34.10
C LYS A 339 -2.13 -13.73 32.98
N SER A 340 -1.70 -14.69 32.18
CA SER A 340 -2.54 -15.46 31.26
C SER A 340 -3.43 -16.45 32.04
N PRO A 341 -4.43 -17.09 31.39
CA PRO A 341 -5.27 -18.09 32.06
C PRO A 341 -4.46 -19.26 32.65
N TRP A 342 -3.30 -19.55 32.07
CA TRP A 342 -2.40 -20.63 32.49
C TRP A 342 -1.25 -20.12 33.39
N GLY A 343 -1.43 -18.98 34.08
CA GLY A 343 -0.47 -18.47 35.06
C GLY A 343 0.77 -17.77 34.50
N LYS A 344 1.06 -17.86 33.19
CA LYS A 344 2.20 -17.16 32.57
C LYS A 344 2.04 -15.64 32.64
N LEU A 345 3.07 -14.91 33.10
CA LEU A 345 3.07 -13.44 33.17
C LEU A 345 2.82 -12.81 31.78
N ALA A 346 1.89 -11.86 31.73
CA ALA A 346 1.49 -11.16 30.51
C ALA A 346 2.29 -9.86 30.28
N LYS A 347 2.87 -9.29 31.34
CA LYS A 347 3.77 -8.14 31.32
C LYS A 347 5.10 -8.54 31.92
N GLY A 348 6.21 -8.12 31.32
CA GLY A 348 7.57 -8.36 31.84
C GLY A 348 7.94 -9.85 31.86
N GLY A 349 8.57 -10.33 30.79
CA GLY A 349 9.08 -11.71 30.76
C GLY A 349 9.36 -12.23 29.36
N THR A 350 10.44 -13.00 29.20
CA THR A 350 10.74 -13.71 27.95
C THR A 350 10.02 -15.04 27.89
N THR A 351 9.34 -15.32 26.79
CA THR A 351 8.62 -16.59 26.59
C THR A 351 9.47 -17.68 25.94
N ARG A 352 10.55 -17.28 25.26
CA ARG A 352 11.50 -18.17 24.61
C ARG A 352 12.56 -18.60 25.63
N ARG A 353 12.68 -19.91 25.86
CA ARG A 353 13.64 -20.50 26.81
C ARG A 353 15.08 -20.37 26.33
N ILE A 354 15.36 -20.84 25.11
CA ILE A 354 16.72 -20.84 24.54
C ILE A 354 16.89 -19.65 23.62
N LYS A 355 17.89 -18.81 23.88
CA LYS A 355 18.18 -17.61 23.06
C LYS A 355 18.54 -18.03 21.62
N ASN A 356 18.34 -17.11 20.69
CA ASN A 356 18.66 -17.38 19.29
C ASN A 356 20.16 -17.17 19.05
N PRO A 357 20.94 -18.18 18.66
CA PRO A 357 22.37 -18.00 18.41
C PRO A 357 22.65 -17.10 17.20
N LEU A 358 21.69 -16.98 16.28
CA LEU A 358 21.84 -16.16 15.07
C LEU A 358 21.57 -14.67 15.31
N VAL A 359 21.21 -14.25 16.52
CA VAL A 359 20.93 -12.84 16.82
C VAL A 359 22.22 -12.15 17.23
N VAL A 360 22.56 -11.07 16.50
CA VAL A 360 23.73 -10.23 16.80
C VAL A 360 23.33 -9.16 17.81
N LYS A 361 22.27 -8.40 17.49
CA LYS A 361 21.72 -7.37 18.38
C LYS A 361 20.28 -7.72 18.70
N PRO A 362 19.93 -7.90 19.99
CA PRO A 362 18.55 -8.17 20.37
C PRO A 362 17.66 -6.98 20.03
N ARG A 363 16.36 -7.23 19.81
CA ARG A 363 15.38 -6.16 19.62
C ARG A 363 15.39 -5.17 20.79
N PRO A 364 15.19 -3.87 20.54
CA PRO A 364 14.97 -2.90 21.60
C PRO A 364 13.75 -3.30 22.42
N ARG A 365 13.86 -3.20 23.74
CA ARG A 365 12.73 -3.36 24.66
C ARG A 365 12.34 -1.99 25.19
N ARG A 366 11.04 -1.76 25.29
CA ARG A 366 10.45 -0.56 25.89
C ARG A 366 9.93 -0.91 27.27
#